data_AF-W2ZKF4-F1
#
_entry.id   AF-W2ZKF4-F1
#
_cell.length_a   1.000
_cell.length_b   1.000
_cell.length_c   1.000
_cell.angle_alpha   90.00
_cell.angle_beta   90.00
_cell.angle_gamma   90.00
#
_symmetry.space_group_name_H-M   'P 1'
#
loop_
_entity.id
_entity.type
_entity.pdbx_description
1 polymer ?
#
loop_
_entity_poly.entity_id
_entity_poly.type
_entity_poly.pdbx_seq_one_letter_code
_entity_poly.pdbx_strand_id
1 'polypeptide(L)'
;MSKARSKGSVSTFASAISGGRHFSLSKNKARVYCVNNEYAEAKATTKEESTLFTAKRLLLGVWVCVGLVPLFLQARSYIKFVTPHKITQDLVVPHGTVGETSNLGKLCPVEGLMVAGAWWNVGVTHSYNKSTGRVCHFVVPQYNIHGAYRLGTERVAPSSTTPASCSGESYEFRHYFYHGSIGYYGFYEEASGTYCANDLTAYVRVNGLGTYDSNGVWLADDTGDLTYRRSYWYGFFGAIWIAYRSILMRRSYISCKRYGRRCDHLQERIRFQDAVVYVQESLRLSAHGARNYHRAALLYLLVEGLMSDLFMLIAQDGLFAKVQYISLGYNLSGVLSMLFEMIESMHWLGEKTRCLVKRLLFNYETSMMGELLCAGVMQYYLTSLNRSSLKHSKATAEAVSHYVWSLVGHGIIVLGIVAAITSVRATGALITIRRTFGSFKVLTAPCCVDTTLGVRSKMILLGGYVWEDDKLSYKVETLKSFGIMKMLEEDDTQFLVLNKLHWVSSPRHDSVVIGEVHGQKVTPCTERPCTGIVSVFEYSLGGPV
;
A
#
# COMPACT_ATOMS: atom_id res chain seq x y z
N MET A 1 -33.79 48.10 -16.17
CA MET A 1 -32.89 49.28 -16.08
C MET A 1 -32.59 49.57 -14.60
N SER A 2 -31.67 50.50 -14.31
CA SER A 2 -31.28 50.88 -12.93
C SER A 2 -32.44 51.56 -12.15
N LYS A 3 -32.40 51.81 -10.82
CA LYS A 3 -31.25 52.23 -9.99
C LYS A 3 -31.57 52.13 -8.47
N ALA A 4 -30.51 51.86 -7.69
CA ALA A 4 -30.21 52.46 -6.37
C ALA A 4 -31.05 52.14 -5.10
N ARG A 5 -30.60 52.50 -3.88
CA ARG A 5 -29.26 52.44 -3.20
C ARG A 5 -29.43 52.96 -1.74
N SER A 6 -28.84 52.27 -0.76
CA SER A 6 -28.25 52.86 0.47
C SER A 6 -29.13 53.38 1.65
N LYS A 7 -28.82 52.80 2.84
CA LYS A 7 -28.71 53.41 4.20
C LYS A 7 -29.98 53.75 5.03
N GLY A 8 -29.95 53.22 6.26
CA GLY A 8 -30.53 53.75 7.50
C GLY A 8 -29.80 53.10 8.69
N SER A 9 -29.53 53.79 9.80
CA SER A 9 -28.66 53.26 10.87
C SER A 9 -28.74 54.01 12.22
N VAL A 10 -28.49 53.29 13.32
CA VAL A 10 -28.06 53.75 14.67
C VAL A 10 -29.08 54.40 15.63
N SER A 11 -29.42 53.63 16.67
CA SER A 11 -29.32 53.95 18.12
C SER A 11 -29.19 52.61 18.90
N THR A 12 -28.54 52.39 20.06
CA THR A 12 -27.70 53.16 21.03
C THR A 12 -28.39 53.58 22.35
N PHE A 13 -27.66 53.41 23.47
CA PHE A 13 -28.05 53.56 24.91
C PHE A 13 -28.95 52.44 25.48
N ALA A 14 -28.81 51.94 26.73
CA ALA A 14 -27.80 52.06 27.81
C ALA A 14 -27.85 50.75 28.68
N SER A 15 -27.27 50.53 29.87
CA SER A 15 -26.55 51.37 30.86
C SER A 15 -25.61 50.52 31.77
N ALA A 16 -25.19 51.05 32.93
CA ALA A 16 -24.37 50.40 33.98
C ALA A 16 -25.26 49.64 35.03
N ILE A 17 -24.80 48.99 36.12
CA ILE A 17 -23.85 49.44 37.17
C ILE A 17 -22.97 48.31 37.77
N SER A 18 -21.69 48.65 37.92
CA SER A 18 -20.63 48.24 38.88
C SER A 18 -20.89 47.24 40.03
N GLY A 19 -19.85 46.44 40.34
CA GLY A 19 -19.73 45.65 41.58
C GLY A 19 -18.50 44.71 41.58
N GLY A 20 -17.28 45.25 41.71
CA GLY A 20 -16.04 44.49 41.46
C GLY A 20 -15.27 43.96 42.69
N ARG A 21 -14.39 42.98 42.45
CA ARG A 21 -13.19 42.68 43.27
C ARG A 21 -12.06 42.14 42.38
N HIS A 22 -10.83 42.55 42.65
CA HIS A 22 -9.65 42.03 41.95
C HIS A 22 -9.32 40.61 42.39
N PHE A 23 -9.07 39.73 41.43
CA PHE A 23 -8.14 38.62 41.56
C PHE A 23 -7.24 38.60 40.33
N SER A 24 -5.93 38.40 40.52
CA SER A 24 -4.93 38.63 39.48
C SER A 24 -4.12 37.36 39.17
N LEU A 25 -4.02 37.07 37.87
CA LEU A 25 -3.02 36.18 37.22
C LEU A 25 -2.91 34.73 37.69
N SER A 26 -3.38 33.82 36.83
CA SER A 26 -2.50 32.76 36.33
C SER A 26 -2.73 32.52 34.83
N LYS A 27 -1.69 32.06 34.14
CA LYS A 27 -1.44 32.18 32.70
C LYS A 27 -2.55 31.62 31.78
N ASN A 28 -2.84 32.37 30.72
CA ASN A 28 -3.66 31.94 29.59
C ASN A 28 -3.20 30.60 28.98
N LYS A 29 -4.11 29.62 28.92
CA LYS A 29 -4.15 28.62 27.83
C LYS A 29 -5.24 29.03 26.84
N ALA A 30 -4.94 29.08 25.55
CA ALA A 30 -5.89 29.52 24.54
C ALA A 30 -6.96 28.43 24.24
N ARG A 31 -8.07 28.46 24.98
CA ARG A 31 -9.27 27.66 24.70
C ARG A 31 -10.10 28.35 23.61
N VAL A 32 -10.12 27.86 22.36
CA VAL A 32 -10.96 28.48 21.32
C VAL A 32 -11.44 27.53 20.20
N TYR A 33 -12.63 27.85 19.69
CA TYR A 33 -13.29 27.48 18.43
C TYR A 33 -14.18 26.23 18.40
N CYS A 34 -15.48 26.51 18.25
CA CYS A 34 -16.49 25.56 17.79
C CYS A 34 -16.35 25.28 16.27
N VAL A 35 -17.15 24.32 15.79
CA VAL A 35 -17.05 23.70 14.47
C VAL A 35 -17.59 24.55 13.30
N ASN A 36 -18.05 25.79 13.58
CA ASN A 36 -18.48 26.78 12.59
C ASN A 36 -17.45 27.92 12.44
N ASN A 37 -17.30 28.42 11.21
CA ASN A 37 -16.30 29.44 10.85
C ASN A 37 -16.68 30.87 11.27
N GLU A 38 -17.74 31.03 12.06
CA GLU A 38 -18.31 32.29 12.53
C GLU A 38 -18.13 32.40 14.05
N TYR A 39 -16.97 32.90 14.46
CA TYR A 39 -16.76 33.82 15.59
C TYR A 39 -15.27 34.22 15.61
N ALA A 40 -14.86 34.93 14.56
CA ALA A 40 -13.47 35.33 14.33
C ALA A 40 -13.26 36.81 14.66
N GLU A 41 -13.28 37.18 15.95
CA GLU A 41 -12.77 38.50 16.35
C GLU A 41 -12.09 38.52 17.74
N ALA A 42 -10.78 38.30 17.74
CA ALA A 42 -9.86 38.77 18.78
C ALA A 42 -8.53 39.13 18.10
N LYS A 43 -8.22 40.43 17.99
CA LYS A 43 -6.98 40.90 17.34
C LYS A 43 -5.75 40.58 18.19
N ALA A 44 -5.10 39.47 17.86
CA ALA A 44 -3.73 39.17 18.28
C ALA A 44 -2.88 38.79 17.06
N THR A 45 -2.67 39.73 16.13
CA THR A 45 -1.64 39.60 15.09
C THR A 45 -0.26 39.83 15.69
N THR A 46 0.16 38.92 16.58
CA THR A 46 1.59 38.63 16.71
C THR A 46 2.10 38.19 15.35
N LYS A 47 3.26 38.69 14.94
CA LYS A 47 3.87 38.39 13.63
C LYS A 47 3.87 36.87 13.39
N GLU A 48 3.68 36.44 12.13
CA GLU A 48 4.23 35.16 11.70
C GLU A 48 5.76 35.27 11.82
N GLU A 49 6.32 34.93 12.98
CA GLU A 49 7.71 34.49 13.03
C GLU A 49 7.82 33.31 12.07
N SER A 50 8.73 33.44 11.10
CA SER A 50 8.86 32.57 9.93
C SER A 50 9.48 31.20 10.25
N THR A 51 9.09 30.63 11.39
CA THR A 51 9.33 29.25 11.80
C THR A 51 9.01 28.31 10.64
N LEU A 52 10.07 27.72 10.07
CA LEU A 52 9.97 26.93 8.84
C LEU A 52 9.03 25.72 8.99
N PHE A 53 8.86 25.24 10.23
CA PHE A 53 8.15 24.02 10.61
C PHE A 53 6.88 24.30 11.44
N THR A 54 5.83 24.83 10.81
CA THR A 54 4.47 24.76 11.39
C THR A 54 3.91 23.33 11.27
N ALA A 55 2.97 22.93 12.13
CA ALA A 55 2.39 21.59 12.13
C ALA A 55 1.73 21.25 10.77
N LYS A 56 1.03 22.22 10.17
CA LYS A 56 0.50 22.14 8.80
C LYS A 56 1.59 21.89 7.76
N ARG A 57 2.75 22.57 7.84
CA ARG A 57 3.84 22.39 6.87
C ARG A 57 4.46 21.00 6.99
N LEU A 58 4.70 20.54 8.21
CA LEU A 58 5.25 19.21 8.51
C LEU A 58 4.34 18.09 7.98
N LEU A 59 3.05 18.11 8.32
CA LEU A 59 2.07 17.13 7.85
C LEU A 59 1.95 17.09 6.33
N LEU A 60 2.00 18.23 5.65
CA LEU A 60 1.94 18.29 4.19
C LEU A 60 3.23 17.77 3.53
N GLY A 61 4.41 18.03 4.11
CA GLY A 61 5.67 17.46 3.63
C GLY A 61 5.69 15.94 3.74
N VAL A 62 5.29 15.40 4.90
CA VAL A 62 5.17 13.95 5.11
C VAL A 62 4.13 13.32 4.17
N TRP A 63 3.01 14.01 3.93
CA TRP A 63 1.99 13.57 2.96
C TRP A 63 2.50 13.49 1.51
N VAL A 64 3.38 14.39 1.07
CA VAL A 64 4.03 14.27 -0.26
C VAL A 64 4.88 12.99 -0.33
N CYS A 65 5.72 12.75 0.66
CA CYS A 65 6.64 11.60 0.68
C CYS A 65 5.91 10.25 0.81
N VAL A 66 4.93 10.15 1.71
CA VAL A 66 4.22 8.89 2.03
C VAL A 66 3.00 8.64 1.12
N GLY A 67 2.40 9.71 0.57
CA GLY A 67 1.21 9.63 -0.27
C GLY A 67 1.50 9.77 -1.76
N LEU A 68 2.03 10.92 -2.19
CA LEU A 68 2.18 11.22 -3.62
C LEU A 68 3.26 10.39 -4.32
N VAL A 69 4.41 10.13 -3.69
CA VAL A 69 5.49 9.37 -4.33
C VAL A 69 5.04 7.94 -4.71
N PRO A 70 4.40 7.14 -3.83
CA PRO A 70 3.80 5.86 -4.23
C PRO A 70 2.74 5.99 -5.33
N LEU A 71 1.89 7.03 -5.32
CA LEU A 71 0.90 7.24 -6.38
C LEU A 71 1.56 7.50 -7.75
N PHE A 72 2.64 8.27 -7.82
CA PHE A 72 3.37 8.50 -9.06
C PHE A 72 4.07 7.22 -9.58
N LEU A 73 4.60 6.38 -8.69
CA LEU A 73 5.16 5.07 -9.07
C LEU A 73 4.08 4.12 -9.62
N GLN A 74 2.93 4.04 -8.95
CA GLN A 74 1.80 3.22 -9.39
C GLN A 74 1.21 3.74 -10.72
N ALA A 75 1.08 5.06 -10.90
CA ALA A 75 0.64 5.67 -12.15
C ALA A 75 1.62 5.44 -13.31
N ARG A 76 2.94 5.55 -13.06
CA ARG A 76 3.99 5.22 -14.05
C ARG A 76 3.90 3.75 -14.50
N SER A 77 3.63 2.85 -13.56
CA SER A 77 3.52 1.40 -13.82
C SER A 77 2.26 1.09 -14.63
N TYR A 78 1.11 1.66 -14.25
CA TYR A 78 -0.13 1.59 -15.01
C TYR A 78 0.04 2.11 -16.45
N ILE A 79 0.70 3.27 -16.64
CA ILE A 79 0.96 3.84 -17.98
C ILE A 79 1.80 2.90 -18.84
N LYS A 80 2.85 2.26 -18.27
CA LYS A 80 3.64 1.26 -19.00
C LYS A 80 2.77 0.09 -19.49
N PHE A 81 1.93 -0.46 -18.63
CA PHE A 81 1.15 -1.66 -18.94
C PHE A 81 -0.07 -1.41 -19.83
N VAL A 82 -0.68 -0.22 -19.78
CA VAL A 82 -1.81 0.16 -20.66
C VAL A 82 -1.37 0.71 -22.02
N THR A 83 -0.07 1.01 -22.19
CA THR A 83 0.48 1.42 -23.49
C THR A 83 0.39 0.25 -24.47
N PRO A 84 -0.16 0.44 -25.69
CA PRO A 84 -0.23 -0.65 -26.68
C PRO A 84 1.17 -1.10 -27.10
N HIS A 85 1.41 -2.41 -27.07
CA HIS A 85 2.67 -3.03 -27.47
C HIS A 85 2.52 -3.77 -28.80
N LYS A 86 3.65 -4.19 -29.37
CA LYS A 86 3.71 -5.02 -30.58
C LYS A 86 4.83 -6.04 -30.39
N ILE A 87 4.62 -7.26 -30.89
CA ILE A 87 5.59 -8.35 -30.84
C ILE A 87 6.60 -8.19 -31.97
N THR A 88 7.89 -8.36 -31.66
CA THR A 88 8.95 -8.41 -32.67
C THR A 88 8.66 -9.52 -33.70
N GLN A 89 8.68 -9.15 -34.99
CA GLN A 89 8.30 -10.01 -36.12
C GLN A 89 9.05 -11.36 -36.18
N ASP A 90 10.29 -11.40 -35.68
CA ASP A 90 11.09 -12.61 -35.60
C ASP A 90 10.61 -13.62 -34.54
N LEU A 91 9.73 -13.22 -33.63
CA LEU A 91 9.13 -14.09 -32.61
C LEU A 91 7.70 -14.51 -32.95
N VAL A 92 7.00 -13.74 -33.78
CA VAL A 92 5.66 -14.09 -34.30
C VAL A 92 5.73 -15.35 -35.19
N VAL A 93 4.75 -16.23 -35.05
CA VAL A 93 4.59 -17.45 -35.85
C VAL A 93 3.35 -17.30 -36.76
N PRO A 94 3.43 -17.59 -38.08
CA PRO A 94 2.28 -17.49 -38.97
C PRO A 94 1.14 -18.45 -38.56
N HIS A 95 -0.11 -17.98 -38.63
CA HIS A 95 -1.27 -18.84 -38.40
C HIS A 95 -1.28 -20.05 -39.34
N GLY A 96 -1.64 -21.22 -38.80
CA GLY A 96 -1.60 -22.49 -39.53
C GLY A 96 -0.24 -23.20 -39.53
N THR A 97 0.82 -22.62 -38.95
CA THR A 97 2.10 -23.33 -38.76
C THR A 97 1.92 -24.44 -37.72
N VAL A 98 2.16 -25.70 -38.11
CA VAL A 98 2.05 -26.86 -37.23
C VAL A 98 3.21 -26.89 -36.22
N GLY A 99 2.92 -27.24 -34.96
CA GLY A 99 3.94 -27.40 -33.92
C GLY A 99 4.65 -28.75 -34.00
N GLU A 100 5.98 -28.74 -34.12
CA GLU A 100 6.86 -29.90 -34.05
C GLU A 100 7.21 -30.21 -32.59
N THR A 101 6.94 -31.45 -32.12
CA THR A 101 7.28 -31.91 -30.75
C THR A 101 8.49 -32.85 -30.69
N SER A 102 9.10 -33.17 -31.84
CA SER A 102 10.24 -34.08 -31.92
C SER A 102 11.57 -33.38 -31.56
N ASN A 103 12.50 -34.12 -30.95
CA ASN A 103 13.88 -33.69 -30.67
C ASN A 103 14.05 -32.35 -29.90
N LEU A 104 13.03 -31.89 -29.16
CA LEU A 104 13.02 -30.57 -28.50
C LEU A 104 14.27 -30.28 -27.65
N GLY A 105 14.76 -31.25 -26.88
CA GLY A 105 15.98 -31.07 -26.07
C GLY A 105 17.27 -30.78 -26.86
N LYS A 106 17.29 -30.99 -28.18
CA LYS A 106 18.38 -30.58 -29.09
C LYS A 106 18.05 -29.31 -29.89
N LEU A 107 16.78 -29.12 -30.25
CA LEU A 107 16.33 -28.02 -31.12
C LEU A 107 15.97 -26.74 -30.35
N CYS A 108 15.65 -26.89 -29.06
CA CYS A 108 15.15 -25.90 -28.13
C CYS A 108 15.74 -26.17 -26.72
N PRO A 109 17.06 -26.02 -26.51
CA PRO A 109 17.78 -26.55 -25.34
C PRO A 109 17.71 -25.66 -24.07
N VAL A 110 16.70 -24.81 -23.92
CA VAL A 110 16.64 -23.82 -22.83
C VAL A 110 15.88 -24.38 -21.63
N GLU A 111 16.55 -24.50 -20.48
CA GLU A 111 15.95 -24.94 -19.21
C GLU A 111 15.70 -23.81 -18.21
N GLY A 112 16.40 -22.67 -18.36
CA GLY A 112 16.36 -21.56 -17.42
C GLY A 112 16.26 -20.21 -18.10
N LEU A 113 15.57 -19.27 -17.45
CA LEU A 113 15.51 -17.87 -17.86
C LEU A 113 15.90 -16.97 -16.68
N MET A 114 16.88 -16.09 -16.88
CA MET A 114 17.37 -15.14 -15.88
C MET A 114 16.90 -13.73 -16.25
N VAL A 115 15.82 -13.26 -15.61
CA VAL A 115 15.25 -11.91 -15.81
C VAL A 115 15.38 -11.10 -14.51
N ALA A 116 15.95 -9.90 -14.59
CA ALA A 116 16.10 -8.95 -13.48
C ALA A 116 16.49 -9.59 -12.13
N GLY A 117 17.51 -10.47 -12.14
CA GLY A 117 18.01 -11.15 -10.94
C GLY A 117 17.15 -12.28 -10.37
N ALA A 118 16.00 -12.61 -10.98
CA ALA A 118 15.18 -13.78 -10.66
C ALA A 118 15.32 -14.88 -11.72
N TRP A 119 15.56 -16.13 -11.30
CA TRP A 119 15.70 -17.28 -12.20
C TRP A 119 14.38 -18.06 -12.29
N TRP A 120 13.95 -18.40 -13.50
CA TRP A 120 12.67 -19.03 -13.81
C TRP A 120 12.86 -20.35 -14.58
N ASN A 121 11.96 -21.31 -14.32
CA ASN A 121 11.97 -22.63 -14.95
C ASN A 121 11.40 -22.56 -16.37
N VAL A 122 12.17 -22.92 -17.40
CA VAL A 122 11.68 -22.98 -18.78
C VAL A 122 11.30 -24.42 -19.12
N GLY A 123 10.04 -24.62 -19.50
CA GLY A 123 9.55 -25.88 -20.06
C GLY A 123 9.14 -25.70 -21.52
N VAL A 124 9.94 -26.21 -22.46
CA VAL A 124 9.56 -26.24 -23.88
C VAL A 124 8.43 -27.25 -24.10
N THR A 125 7.45 -26.90 -24.94
CA THR A 125 6.32 -27.78 -25.30
C THR A 125 6.38 -28.22 -26.76
N HIS A 126 6.73 -27.31 -27.67
CA HIS A 126 6.79 -27.54 -29.12
C HIS A 126 7.65 -26.45 -29.79
N SER A 127 8.01 -26.67 -31.05
CA SER A 127 8.71 -25.69 -31.88
C SER A 127 8.02 -25.48 -33.21
N TYR A 128 8.21 -24.31 -33.80
CA TYR A 128 7.69 -23.92 -35.10
C TYR A 128 8.85 -23.64 -36.05
N ASN A 129 8.77 -24.20 -37.24
CA ASN A 129 9.77 -24.02 -38.28
C ASN A 129 9.25 -23.00 -39.30
N LYS A 130 9.93 -21.85 -39.45
CA LYS A 130 9.57 -20.80 -40.42
C LYS A 130 10.76 -20.37 -41.26
N SER A 131 10.50 -19.68 -42.36
CA SER A 131 11.50 -19.24 -43.34
C SER A 131 12.63 -18.36 -42.76
N THR A 132 12.41 -17.67 -41.63
CA THR A 132 13.45 -16.88 -40.94
C THR A 132 14.10 -17.59 -39.74
N GLY A 133 13.82 -18.88 -39.51
CA GLY A 133 14.44 -19.72 -38.48
C GLY A 133 13.43 -20.50 -37.63
N ARG A 134 13.93 -21.20 -36.60
CA ARG A 134 13.08 -21.90 -35.62
C ARG A 134 12.65 -20.95 -34.49
N VAL A 135 11.40 -21.09 -34.07
CA VAL A 135 10.83 -20.47 -32.86
C VAL A 135 10.39 -21.59 -31.92
N CYS A 136 10.74 -21.51 -30.64
CA CYS A 136 10.39 -22.50 -29.63
C CYS A 136 9.30 -21.91 -28.72
N HIS A 137 8.15 -22.60 -28.58
CA HIS A 137 7.16 -22.23 -27.57
C HIS A 137 7.56 -22.83 -26.22
N PHE A 138 7.44 -22.02 -25.17
CA PHE A 138 7.80 -22.39 -23.82
C PHE A 138 6.76 -21.93 -22.80
N VAL A 139 6.75 -22.60 -21.66
CA VAL A 139 5.99 -22.22 -20.48
C VAL A 139 6.90 -22.03 -19.28
N VAL A 140 6.47 -21.23 -18.30
CA VAL A 140 6.93 -21.33 -16.91
C VAL A 140 5.80 -22.00 -16.12
N PRO A 141 5.84 -23.34 -15.91
CA PRO A 141 4.66 -24.11 -15.50
C PRO A 141 3.99 -23.60 -14.22
N GLN A 142 4.78 -23.06 -13.29
CA GLN A 142 4.38 -22.66 -11.95
C GLN A 142 3.61 -21.35 -11.91
N TYR A 143 3.57 -20.56 -13.01
CA TYR A 143 3.07 -19.18 -12.99
C TYR A 143 2.13 -18.80 -14.15
N ASN A 144 1.67 -19.77 -14.97
CA ASN A 144 0.77 -19.51 -16.11
C ASN A 144 1.39 -18.49 -17.08
N ILE A 145 2.69 -18.67 -17.35
CA ILE A 145 3.46 -17.93 -18.34
C ILE A 145 3.56 -18.79 -19.60
N HIS A 146 3.18 -18.21 -20.73
CA HIS A 146 3.25 -18.81 -22.06
C HIS A 146 3.94 -17.83 -23.01
N GLY A 147 4.80 -18.32 -23.90
CA GLY A 147 5.61 -17.43 -24.74
C GLY A 147 6.44 -18.16 -25.78
N ALA A 148 7.16 -17.38 -26.58
CA ALA A 148 7.96 -17.89 -27.68
C ALA A 148 9.34 -17.23 -27.72
N TYR A 149 10.37 -18.05 -27.96
CA TYR A 149 11.75 -17.59 -28.10
C TYR A 149 12.37 -18.01 -29.44
N ARG A 150 13.33 -17.21 -29.91
CA ARG A 150 14.24 -17.53 -31.01
C ARG A 150 15.67 -17.60 -30.46
N LEU A 151 16.37 -18.66 -30.84
CA LEU A 151 17.78 -18.90 -30.52
C LEU A 151 18.61 -18.74 -31.80
N GLY A 152 19.69 -17.97 -31.74
CA GLY A 152 20.66 -17.81 -32.81
C GLY A 152 21.58 -19.05 -32.93
N THR A 153 21.98 -19.38 -34.15
CA THR A 153 22.90 -20.50 -34.45
C THR A 153 24.37 -20.12 -34.35
N GLU A 154 24.68 -18.82 -34.40
CA GLU A 154 26.04 -18.29 -34.36
C GLU A 154 26.42 -17.82 -32.95
N ARG A 155 27.71 -17.90 -32.64
CA ARG A 155 28.26 -17.44 -31.36
C ARG A 155 28.37 -15.92 -31.37
N VAL A 156 27.97 -15.29 -30.26
CA VAL A 156 27.98 -13.85 -30.07
C VAL A 156 28.65 -13.49 -28.75
N ALA A 157 29.10 -12.23 -28.61
CA ALA A 157 29.62 -11.74 -27.35
C ALA A 157 28.54 -11.83 -26.24
N PRO A 158 28.90 -12.23 -25.00
CA PRO A 158 27.95 -12.37 -23.90
C PRO A 158 27.25 -11.03 -23.58
N SER A 159 25.96 -11.09 -23.24
CA SER A 159 25.21 -9.91 -22.81
C SER A 159 25.72 -9.36 -21.46
N SER A 160 25.41 -8.09 -21.15
CA SER A 160 25.79 -7.47 -19.87
C SER A 160 25.18 -8.11 -18.60
N THR A 161 24.24 -9.04 -18.74
CA THR A 161 23.67 -9.82 -17.62
C THR A 161 24.16 -11.28 -17.59
N THR A 162 25.00 -11.68 -18.55
CA THR A 162 25.52 -13.04 -18.72
C THR A 162 26.80 -13.24 -17.89
N PRO A 163 26.98 -14.36 -17.16
CA PRO A 163 28.18 -14.59 -16.35
C PRO A 163 29.42 -14.86 -17.22
N ALA A 164 30.61 -14.51 -16.71
CA ALA A 164 31.87 -14.65 -17.43
C ALA A 164 32.19 -16.09 -17.86
N SER A 165 31.68 -17.09 -17.13
CA SER A 165 31.75 -18.53 -17.44
C SER A 165 31.05 -18.94 -18.75
N CYS A 166 30.24 -18.07 -19.33
CA CYS A 166 29.49 -18.30 -20.58
C CYS A 166 30.08 -17.57 -21.79
N SER A 167 31.22 -16.87 -21.63
CA SER A 167 31.79 -15.97 -22.63
C SER A 167 32.21 -16.62 -23.95
N GLY A 168 32.59 -17.91 -23.95
CA GLY A 168 32.95 -18.66 -25.16
C GLY A 168 31.78 -19.41 -25.83
N GLU A 169 30.64 -19.54 -25.14
CA GLU A 169 29.50 -20.40 -25.49
C GLU A 169 28.16 -19.64 -25.38
N SER A 170 28.19 -18.36 -25.77
CA SER A 170 27.04 -17.46 -25.81
C SER A 170 26.43 -17.36 -27.22
N TYR A 171 25.11 -17.45 -27.31
CA TYR A 171 24.32 -17.42 -28.54
C TYR A 171 23.23 -16.36 -28.44
N GLU A 172 22.83 -15.72 -29.54
CA GLU A 172 21.77 -14.69 -29.48
C GLU A 172 20.45 -15.30 -28.98
N PHE A 173 19.80 -14.62 -28.02
CA PHE A 173 18.49 -15.03 -27.53
C PHE A 173 17.52 -13.84 -27.51
N ARG A 174 16.33 -14.04 -28.08
CA ARG A 174 15.20 -13.10 -28.02
C ARG A 174 13.94 -13.85 -27.69
N HIS A 175 13.06 -13.27 -26.87
CA HIS A 175 11.78 -13.87 -26.54
C HIS A 175 10.72 -12.85 -26.14
N TYR A 176 9.46 -13.28 -26.21
CA TYR A 176 8.35 -12.65 -25.51
C TYR A 176 7.58 -13.70 -24.70
N PHE A 177 6.83 -13.24 -23.70
CA PHE A 177 5.80 -14.04 -23.06
C PHE A 177 4.62 -13.18 -22.59
N TYR A 178 3.53 -13.87 -22.30
CA TYR A 178 2.45 -13.36 -21.46
C TYR A 178 2.37 -14.16 -20.16
N HIS A 179 2.33 -13.47 -19.04
CA HIS A 179 1.98 -14.02 -17.73
C HIS A 179 0.50 -13.76 -17.49
N GLY A 180 -0.34 -14.79 -17.55
CA GLY A 180 -1.77 -14.64 -17.28
C GLY A 180 -2.03 -14.23 -15.84
N SER A 181 -2.92 -13.26 -15.64
CA SER A 181 -3.35 -12.76 -14.33
C SER A 181 -4.42 -13.67 -13.71
N ILE A 182 -5.03 -13.25 -12.60
CA ILE A 182 -6.29 -13.83 -12.07
C ILE A 182 -7.49 -13.32 -12.88
N GLY A 183 -7.39 -12.13 -13.49
CA GLY A 183 -8.39 -11.57 -14.41
C GLY A 183 -8.28 -12.07 -15.85
N TYR A 184 -9.08 -11.49 -16.76
CA TYR A 184 -9.15 -11.87 -18.18
C TYR A 184 -7.96 -11.37 -19.05
N TYR A 185 -6.79 -11.13 -18.45
CA TYR A 185 -5.64 -10.54 -19.17
C TYR A 185 -4.31 -11.14 -18.73
N GLY A 186 -3.29 -10.98 -19.57
CA GLY A 186 -1.90 -11.29 -19.26
C GLY A 186 -0.98 -10.07 -19.32
N PHE A 187 0.04 -10.05 -18.47
CA PHE A 187 1.15 -9.09 -18.54
C PHE A 187 2.16 -9.51 -19.60
N TYR A 188 2.51 -8.60 -20.50
CA TYR A 188 3.47 -8.82 -21.58
C TYR A 188 4.90 -8.46 -21.16
N GLU A 189 5.85 -9.31 -21.52
CA GLU A 189 7.28 -8.99 -21.57
C GLU A 189 7.83 -9.30 -22.98
N GLU A 190 8.72 -8.45 -23.50
CA GLU A 190 9.66 -8.83 -24.56
C GLU A 190 11.10 -8.48 -24.13
N ALA A 191 12.04 -9.41 -24.30
CA ALA A 191 13.41 -9.24 -23.84
C ALA A 191 14.43 -9.93 -24.77
N SER A 192 15.66 -9.42 -24.75
CA SER A 192 16.79 -9.94 -25.51
C SER A 192 18.05 -10.07 -24.66
N GLY A 193 18.96 -10.95 -25.07
CA GLY A 193 20.27 -11.11 -24.47
C GLY A 193 20.99 -12.29 -25.09
N THR A 194 21.64 -13.12 -24.27
CA THR A 194 22.33 -14.33 -24.75
C THR A 194 21.95 -15.58 -23.98
N TYR A 195 21.78 -16.68 -24.71
CA TYR A 195 21.70 -18.02 -24.16
C TYR A 195 23.11 -18.58 -23.94
N CYS A 196 23.32 -19.25 -22.80
CA CYS A 196 24.56 -19.94 -22.48
C CYS A 196 24.40 -21.45 -22.63
N ALA A 197 25.23 -22.08 -23.46
CA ALA A 197 25.20 -23.53 -23.64
C ALA A 197 25.80 -24.32 -22.46
N ASN A 198 26.59 -23.67 -21.58
CA ASN A 198 27.25 -24.33 -20.44
C ASN A 198 26.30 -24.61 -19.26
N ASP A 199 25.22 -23.83 -19.10
CA ASP A 199 24.26 -23.93 -17.99
C ASP A 199 22.79 -23.92 -18.44
N LEU A 200 22.56 -24.03 -19.74
CA LEU A 200 21.24 -24.08 -20.41
C LEU A 200 20.32 -22.88 -20.06
N THR A 201 20.89 -21.75 -19.61
CA THR A 201 20.15 -20.58 -19.15
C THR A 201 20.24 -19.41 -20.14
N ALA A 202 19.11 -18.77 -20.39
CA ALA A 202 19.01 -17.51 -21.14
C ALA A 202 19.15 -16.31 -20.20
N TYR A 203 20.14 -15.46 -20.47
CA TYR A 203 20.45 -14.24 -19.73
C TYR A 203 19.98 -13.02 -20.53
N VAL A 204 18.96 -12.32 -20.03
CA VAL A 204 18.22 -11.32 -20.81
C VAL A 204 18.10 -9.97 -20.11
N ARG A 205 17.70 -8.94 -20.88
CA ARG A 205 17.18 -7.66 -20.39
C ARG A 205 15.87 -7.34 -21.10
N VAL A 206 14.89 -6.86 -20.33
CA VAL A 206 13.57 -6.48 -20.83
C VAL A 206 13.63 -5.20 -21.67
N ASN A 207 13.03 -5.28 -22.85
CA ASN A 207 12.92 -4.21 -23.84
C ASN A 207 11.48 -3.68 -23.94
N GLY A 208 10.50 -4.57 -23.89
CA GLY A 208 9.07 -4.28 -24.06
C GLY A 208 8.24 -4.73 -22.85
N LEU A 209 7.20 -3.96 -22.54
CA LEU A 209 6.19 -4.26 -21.52
C LEU A 209 4.82 -3.79 -22.02
N GLY A 210 3.75 -4.46 -21.56
CA GLY A 210 2.38 -4.17 -21.96
C GLY A 210 1.39 -5.14 -21.30
N THR A 211 0.16 -5.21 -21.80
CA THR A 211 -0.87 -6.17 -21.37
C THR A 211 -1.76 -6.57 -22.55
N TYR A 212 -2.39 -7.74 -22.49
CA TYR A 212 -3.33 -8.20 -23.54
C TYR A 212 -4.50 -8.99 -22.93
N ASP A 213 -5.70 -8.86 -23.51
CA ASP A 213 -6.92 -9.54 -23.04
C ASP A 213 -6.96 -11.01 -23.50
N SER A 214 -6.02 -11.82 -23.00
CA SER A 214 -5.99 -13.28 -23.14
C SER A 214 -5.50 -13.94 -21.84
N ASN A 215 -5.99 -15.15 -21.55
CA ASN A 215 -5.57 -15.96 -20.40
C ASN A 215 -5.94 -17.45 -20.60
N GLY A 216 -5.29 -18.35 -19.86
CA GLY A 216 -5.53 -19.79 -19.88
C GLY A 216 -5.19 -20.43 -21.24
N VAL A 217 -6.10 -21.25 -21.79
CA VAL A 217 -5.90 -21.96 -23.07
C VAL A 217 -5.57 -20.99 -24.21
N TRP A 218 -6.29 -19.86 -24.30
CA TRP A 218 -6.04 -18.80 -25.29
C TRP A 218 -4.67 -18.12 -25.17
N LEU A 219 -3.95 -18.34 -24.07
CA LEU A 219 -2.58 -17.88 -23.86
C LEU A 219 -1.54 -18.92 -24.31
N ALA A 220 -1.90 -20.20 -24.25
CA ALA A 220 -1.06 -21.32 -24.71
C ALA A 220 -1.07 -21.48 -26.25
N ASP A 221 -2.17 -21.09 -26.89
CA ASP A 221 -2.35 -21.14 -28.35
C ASP A 221 -1.93 -19.82 -29.05
N ASP A 222 -1.42 -18.82 -28.32
CA ASP A 222 -1.08 -17.50 -28.86
C ASP A 222 0.25 -17.52 -29.63
N THR A 223 0.15 -17.58 -30.96
CA THR A 223 1.30 -17.50 -31.89
C THR A 223 1.90 -16.09 -32.04
N GLY A 224 1.29 -15.08 -31.41
CA GLY A 224 1.57 -13.67 -31.66
C GLY A 224 1.01 -13.16 -33.00
N ASP A 225 1.02 -11.85 -33.19
CA ASP A 225 0.69 -11.20 -34.46
C ASP A 225 1.43 -9.85 -34.62
N LEU A 226 1.28 -9.21 -35.78
CA LEU A 226 1.98 -7.98 -36.17
C LEU A 226 1.18 -6.69 -35.90
N THR A 227 0.05 -6.76 -35.20
CA THR A 227 -0.79 -5.60 -34.85
C THR A 227 -0.34 -4.95 -33.54
N TYR A 228 -1.07 -3.92 -33.09
CA TYR A 228 -0.89 -3.34 -31.77
C TYR A 228 -1.85 -4.00 -30.77
N ARG A 229 -1.30 -4.68 -29.78
CA ARG A 229 -2.03 -5.37 -28.71
C ARG A 229 -2.11 -4.48 -27.47
N ARG A 230 -3.21 -4.61 -26.72
CA ARG A 230 -3.46 -3.95 -25.43
C ARG A 230 -4.52 -4.72 -24.64
N SER A 231 -4.59 -4.55 -23.32
CA SER A 231 -5.72 -4.99 -22.50
C SER A 231 -6.66 -3.82 -22.19
N TYR A 232 -7.92 -3.94 -22.61
CA TYR A 232 -9.00 -3.06 -22.19
C TYR A 232 -9.42 -3.37 -20.75
N TRP A 233 -9.32 -4.62 -20.29
CA TRP A 233 -9.62 -5.01 -18.91
C TRP A 233 -8.69 -4.32 -17.92
N TYR A 234 -7.37 -4.44 -18.13
CA TYR A 234 -6.34 -3.78 -17.33
C TYR A 234 -6.49 -2.25 -17.39
N GLY A 235 -6.72 -1.69 -18.58
CA GLY A 235 -6.97 -0.26 -18.74
C GLY A 235 -8.15 0.24 -17.89
N PHE A 236 -9.27 -0.47 -17.91
CA PHE A 236 -10.47 -0.09 -17.17
C PHE A 236 -10.28 -0.20 -15.65
N PHE A 237 -9.87 -1.37 -15.13
CA PHE A 237 -9.72 -1.58 -13.69
C PHE A 237 -8.52 -0.81 -13.11
N GLY A 238 -7.43 -0.68 -13.86
CA GLY A 238 -6.30 0.17 -13.51
C GLY A 238 -6.66 1.66 -13.43
N ALA A 239 -7.44 2.18 -14.38
CA ALA A 239 -7.95 3.55 -14.33
C ALA A 239 -8.85 3.78 -13.10
N ILE A 240 -9.76 2.85 -12.78
CA ILE A 240 -10.60 2.91 -11.58
C ILE A 240 -9.72 2.95 -10.31
N TRP A 241 -8.68 2.13 -10.23
CA TRP A 241 -7.78 2.07 -9.09
C TRP A 241 -6.96 3.36 -8.92
N ILE A 242 -6.38 3.91 -10.01
CA ILE A 242 -5.66 5.19 -10.00
C ILE A 242 -6.60 6.35 -9.61
N ALA A 243 -7.84 6.38 -10.13
CA ALA A 243 -8.85 7.36 -9.73
C ALA A 243 -9.21 7.23 -8.24
N TYR A 244 -9.42 6.01 -7.74
CA TYR A 244 -9.69 5.76 -6.33
C TYR A 244 -8.53 6.22 -5.42
N ARG A 245 -7.29 5.85 -5.75
CA ARG A 245 -6.08 6.31 -5.04
C ARG A 245 -5.95 7.83 -5.07
N SER A 246 -6.33 8.50 -6.17
CA SER A 246 -6.32 9.96 -6.28
C SER A 246 -7.37 10.63 -5.38
N ILE A 247 -8.57 10.06 -5.26
CA ILE A 247 -9.60 10.51 -4.31
C ILE A 247 -9.12 10.32 -2.85
N LEU A 248 -8.47 9.19 -2.56
CA LEU A 248 -7.84 8.90 -1.26
C LEU A 248 -6.76 9.95 -0.92
N MET A 249 -5.88 10.29 -1.87
CA MET A 249 -4.90 11.37 -1.68
C MET A 249 -5.56 12.71 -1.38
N ARG A 250 -6.65 13.05 -2.10
CA ARG A 250 -7.40 14.30 -1.89
C ARG A 250 -8.03 14.39 -0.50
N ARG A 251 -8.69 13.33 0.00
CA ARG A 251 -9.27 13.34 1.36
C ARG A 251 -8.19 13.40 2.45
N SER A 252 -7.07 12.71 2.25
CA SER A 252 -5.90 12.76 3.14
C SER A 252 -5.31 14.17 3.21
N TYR A 253 -5.05 14.81 2.06
CA TYR A 253 -4.59 16.21 1.99
C TYR A 253 -5.50 17.17 2.76
N ILE A 254 -6.82 17.05 2.60
CA ILE A 254 -7.80 17.89 3.31
C ILE A 254 -7.72 17.64 4.82
N SER A 255 -7.64 16.37 5.25
CA SER A 255 -7.49 15.97 6.65
C SER A 255 -6.21 16.54 7.28
N CYS A 256 -5.05 16.30 6.67
CA CYS A 256 -3.76 16.82 7.13
C CYS A 256 -3.73 18.35 7.19
N LYS A 257 -4.31 19.04 6.19
CA LYS A 257 -4.41 20.50 6.12
C LYS A 257 -5.34 21.09 7.18
N ARG A 258 -6.42 20.39 7.55
CA ARG A 258 -7.34 20.77 8.63
C ARG A 258 -6.70 20.55 10.00
N TYR A 259 -6.18 19.36 10.25
CA TYR A 259 -5.57 19.01 11.54
C TYR A 259 -4.34 19.85 11.84
N GLY A 260 -3.41 19.99 10.89
CA GLY A 260 -2.25 20.85 11.05
C GLY A 260 -2.59 22.32 11.30
N ARG A 261 -3.66 22.83 10.68
CA ARG A 261 -4.20 24.16 11.01
C ARG A 261 -4.74 24.22 12.44
N ARG A 262 -5.51 23.22 12.90
CA ARG A 262 -6.06 23.16 14.26
C ARG A 262 -4.92 23.15 15.30
N CYS A 263 -3.86 22.38 15.07
CA CYS A 263 -2.66 22.39 15.90
C CYS A 263 -1.92 23.73 15.87
N ASP A 264 -1.72 24.33 14.68
CA ASP A 264 -1.12 25.67 14.55
C ASP A 264 -1.92 26.75 15.34
N HIS A 265 -3.25 26.67 15.40
CA HIS A 265 -4.10 27.60 16.17
C HIS A 265 -4.06 27.33 17.68
N LEU A 266 -3.96 26.06 18.10
CA LEU A 266 -3.78 25.65 19.50
C LEU A 266 -2.34 25.81 20.01
N GLN A 267 -1.43 26.33 19.17
CA GLN A 267 0.02 26.44 19.41
C GLN A 267 0.71 25.09 19.70
N GLU A 268 0.10 24.00 19.22
CA GLU A 268 0.51 22.62 19.47
C GLU A 268 1.53 22.12 18.43
N ARG A 269 2.71 21.74 18.91
CA ARG A 269 3.80 21.22 18.06
C ARG A 269 3.62 19.72 17.81
N ILE A 270 3.61 19.33 16.54
CA ILE A 270 3.62 17.93 16.09
C ILE A 270 5.08 17.50 15.84
N ARG A 271 5.50 16.33 16.33
CA ARG A 271 6.83 15.76 16.02
C ARG A 271 6.78 14.99 14.69
N PHE A 272 7.92 14.79 14.04
CA PHE A 272 7.98 14.07 12.74
C PHE A 272 7.33 12.68 12.81
N GLN A 273 7.56 11.91 13.88
CA GLN A 273 6.94 10.59 14.09
C GLN A 273 5.40 10.70 14.18
N ASP A 274 4.88 11.64 14.96
CA ASP A 274 3.44 11.86 15.13
C ASP A 274 2.78 12.27 13.79
N ALA A 275 3.49 13.06 12.98
CA ALA A 275 3.04 13.44 11.65
C ALA A 275 2.99 12.25 10.68
N VAL A 276 3.92 11.29 10.77
CA VAL A 276 3.90 10.05 9.98
C VAL A 276 2.71 9.18 10.36
N VAL A 277 2.41 9.03 11.66
CA VAL A 277 1.23 8.29 12.15
C VAL A 277 -0.06 8.91 11.60
N TYR A 278 -0.26 10.22 11.81
CA TYR A 278 -1.47 10.92 11.32
C TYR A 278 -1.64 10.80 9.80
N VAL A 279 -0.54 10.99 9.05
CA VAL A 279 -0.57 10.85 7.59
C VAL A 279 -0.94 9.42 7.19
N GLN A 280 -0.37 8.39 7.82
CA GLN A 280 -0.69 7.00 7.48
C GLN A 280 -2.11 6.55 7.88
N GLU A 281 -2.69 7.04 8.97
CA GLU A 281 -4.13 6.87 9.24
C GLU A 281 -4.98 7.61 8.19
N SER A 282 -4.63 8.86 7.85
CA SER A 282 -5.37 9.65 6.85
C SER A 282 -5.35 9.03 5.44
N LEU A 283 -4.31 8.24 5.13
CA LEU A 283 -4.10 7.50 3.89
C LEU A 283 -4.72 6.09 3.91
N ARG A 284 -5.49 5.73 4.95
CA ARG A 284 -6.22 4.45 5.04
C ARG A 284 -7.10 4.23 3.80
N LEU A 285 -7.13 2.98 3.33
CA LEU A 285 -7.89 2.56 2.16
C LEU A 285 -9.40 2.64 2.40
N SER A 286 -9.93 1.94 3.41
CA SER A 286 -11.36 1.99 3.72
C SER A 286 -11.75 3.31 4.41
N ALA A 287 -12.96 3.81 4.14
CA ALA A 287 -13.53 4.92 4.90
C ALA A 287 -14.10 4.43 6.25
N HIS A 288 -14.29 5.35 7.19
CA HIS A 288 -14.96 5.04 8.46
C HIS A 288 -16.41 4.60 8.19
N GLY A 289 -16.83 3.49 8.81
CA GLY A 289 -18.13 2.86 8.55
C GLY A 289 -18.18 1.97 7.30
N ALA A 290 -17.04 1.65 6.67
CA ALA A 290 -17.00 0.68 5.59
C ALA A 290 -17.50 -0.72 6.04
N ARG A 291 -18.45 -1.28 5.27
CA ARG A 291 -18.88 -2.69 5.35
C ARG A 291 -17.95 -3.61 4.54
N ASN A 292 -17.90 -4.90 4.87
CA ASN A 292 -16.90 -5.82 4.29
C ASN A 292 -17.03 -6.10 2.79
N TYR A 293 -18.18 -5.94 2.15
CA TYR A 293 -18.25 -5.97 0.68
C TYR A 293 -17.48 -4.80 0.03
N HIS A 294 -17.45 -3.62 0.65
CA HIS A 294 -16.60 -2.53 0.17
C HIS A 294 -15.11 -2.87 0.38
N ARG A 295 -14.76 -3.52 1.50
CA ARG A 295 -13.38 -3.97 1.76
C ARG A 295 -12.93 -5.01 0.74
N ALA A 296 -13.80 -5.97 0.38
CA ALA A 296 -13.54 -6.95 -0.66
C ALA A 296 -13.34 -6.30 -2.05
N ALA A 297 -14.18 -5.32 -2.42
CA ALA A 297 -14.01 -4.57 -3.67
C ALA A 297 -12.68 -3.77 -3.70
N LEU A 298 -12.28 -3.16 -2.58
CA LEU A 298 -10.97 -2.51 -2.46
C LEU A 298 -9.81 -3.51 -2.49
N LEU A 299 -9.99 -4.71 -1.91
CA LEU A 299 -8.98 -5.76 -1.90
C LEU A 299 -8.71 -6.30 -3.30
N TYR A 300 -9.75 -6.49 -4.12
CA TYR A 300 -9.59 -6.85 -5.55
C TYR A 300 -8.76 -5.81 -6.31
N LEU A 301 -9.14 -4.52 -6.27
CA LEU A 301 -8.39 -3.45 -6.93
C LEU A 301 -6.95 -3.31 -6.41
N LEU A 302 -6.74 -3.59 -5.12
CA LEU A 302 -5.41 -3.61 -4.51
C LEU A 302 -4.56 -4.80 -4.98
N VAL A 303 -5.15 -5.97 -5.23
CA VAL A 303 -4.46 -7.14 -5.80
C VAL A 303 -4.06 -6.90 -7.26
N GLU A 304 -4.94 -6.32 -8.08
CA GLU A 304 -4.60 -5.92 -9.46
C GLU A 304 -3.42 -4.90 -9.48
N GLY A 305 -3.43 -3.95 -8.55
CA GLY A 305 -2.32 -3.03 -8.32
C GLY A 305 -1.03 -3.70 -7.80
N LEU A 306 -1.16 -4.75 -6.98
CA LEU A 306 -0.05 -5.53 -6.43
C LEU A 306 0.64 -6.39 -7.50
N MET A 307 -0.14 -7.04 -8.37
CA MET A 307 0.39 -7.83 -9.50
C MET A 307 1.18 -6.95 -10.46
N SER A 308 0.71 -5.73 -10.72
CA SER A 308 1.45 -4.73 -11.52
C SER A 308 2.82 -4.39 -10.91
N ASP A 309 2.87 -4.16 -9.59
CA ASP A 309 4.13 -3.86 -8.88
C ASP A 309 5.08 -5.06 -8.83
N LEU A 310 4.55 -6.28 -8.68
CA LEU A 310 5.32 -7.52 -8.68
C LEU A 310 5.90 -7.83 -10.07
N PHE A 311 5.13 -7.63 -11.14
CA PHE A 311 5.63 -7.80 -12.51
C PHE A 311 6.73 -6.78 -12.84
N MET A 312 6.56 -5.52 -12.43
CA MET A 312 7.58 -4.47 -12.57
C MET A 312 8.90 -4.81 -11.85
N LEU A 313 8.85 -5.57 -10.76
CA LEU A 313 10.01 -6.00 -9.97
C LEU A 313 10.81 -7.09 -10.68
N ILE A 314 10.13 -8.07 -11.28
CA ILE A 314 10.78 -9.20 -11.97
C ILE A 314 11.20 -8.87 -13.42
N ALA A 315 10.70 -7.76 -13.98
CA ALA A 315 10.94 -7.34 -15.36
C ALA A 315 11.78 -6.06 -15.50
N GLN A 316 12.32 -5.48 -14.41
CA GLN A 316 13.18 -4.28 -14.49
C GLN A 316 14.39 -4.36 -13.55
N ASP A 317 15.54 -3.91 -14.06
CA ASP A 317 16.80 -3.86 -13.33
C ASP A 317 17.12 -2.48 -12.73
N GLY A 318 18.07 -2.47 -11.80
CA GLY A 318 18.74 -1.25 -11.34
C GLY A 318 17.95 -0.40 -10.34
N LEU A 319 18.31 0.90 -10.27
CA LEU A 319 17.83 1.79 -9.20
C LEU A 319 16.31 2.01 -9.21
N PHE A 320 15.66 2.02 -10.38
CA PHE A 320 14.21 2.18 -10.45
C PHE A 320 13.44 0.98 -9.90
N ALA A 321 13.94 -0.25 -10.11
CA ALA A 321 13.36 -1.45 -9.52
C ALA A 321 13.47 -1.43 -7.98
N LYS A 322 14.63 -0.97 -7.46
CA LYS A 322 14.83 -0.78 -6.01
C LYS A 322 13.87 0.26 -5.39
N VAL A 323 13.39 1.23 -6.18
CA VAL A 323 12.33 2.16 -5.75
C VAL A 323 10.94 1.51 -5.80
N GLN A 324 10.67 0.60 -6.74
CA GLN A 324 9.40 -0.13 -6.82
C GLN A 324 9.12 -0.98 -5.56
N TYR A 325 10.17 -1.49 -4.90
CA TYR A 325 10.06 -2.18 -3.59
C TYR A 325 9.27 -1.37 -2.55
N ILE A 326 9.32 -0.03 -2.59
CA ILE A 326 8.56 0.85 -1.69
C ILE A 326 7.07 0.80 -2.01
N SER A 327 6.69 0.80 -3.30
CA SER A 327 5.30 0.66 -3.75
C SER A 327 4.74 -0.72 -3.41
N LEU A 328 5.50 -1.77 -3.71
CA LEU A 328 5.14 -3.16 -3.39
C LEU A 328 4.89 -3.33 -1.88
N GLY A 329 5.82 -2.88 -1.04
CA GLY A 329 5.70 -2.95 0.41
C GLY A 329 4.49 -2.16 0.94
N TYR A 330 4.20 -0.98 0.38
CA TYR A 330 3.02 -0.19 0.76
C TYR A 330 1.70 -0.87 0.37
N ASN A 331 1.61 -1.44 -0.85
CA ASN A 331 0.43 -2.18 -1.30
C ASN A 331 0.22 -3.47 -0.46
N LEU A 332 1.29 -4.20 -0.15
CA LEU A 332 1.26 -5.43 0.64
C LEU A 332 0.92 -5.20 2.12
N SER A 333 1.47 -4.15 2.75
CA SER A 333 1.03 -3.68 4.08
C SER A 333 -0.46 -3.29 4.06
N GLY A 334 -0.94 -2.74 2.94
CA GLY A 334 -2.35 -2.47 2.67
C GLY A 334 -3.23 -3.73 2.65
N VAL A 335 -2.79 -4.81 2.00
CA VAL A 335 -3.50 -6.10 1.93
C VAL A 335 -3.67 -6.69 3.33
N LEU A 336 -2.56 -6.80 4.07
CA LEU A 336 -2.58 -7.32 5.45
C LEU A 336 -3.49 -6.49 6.36
N SER A 337 -3.46 -5.17 6.23
CA SER A 337 -4.34 -4.26 6.99
C SER A 337 -5.80 -4.49 6.66
N MET A 338 -6.16 -4.56 5.36
CA MET A 338 -7.54 -4.72 4.92
C MET A 338 -8.15 -6.05 5.37
N LEU A 339 -7.37 -7.14 5.29
CA LEU A 339 -7.78 -8.46 5.76
C LEU A 339 -8.02 -8.47 7.28
N PHE A 340 -7.13 -7.86 8.07
CA PHE A 340 -7.33 -7.76 9.51
C PHE A 340 -8.52 -6.85 9.89
N GLU A 341 -8.73 -5.72 9.19
CA GLU A 341 -9.94 -4.89 9.37
C GLU A 341 -11.24 -5.66 9.09
N MET A 342 -11.23 -6.57 8.09
CA MET A 342 -12.39 -7.43 7.80
C MET A 342 -12.67 -8.38 8.97
N ILE A 343 -11.65 -9.06 9.49
CA ILE A 343 -11.76 -9.97 10.64
C ILE A 343 -12.18 -9.22 11.92
N GLU A 344 -11.57 -8.06 12.20
CA GLU A 344 -11.87 -7.24 13.38
C GLU A 344 -13.32 -6.73 13.36
N SER A 345 -13.82 -6.34 12.18
CA SER A 345 -15.24 -5.91 11.99
C SER A 345 -16.26 -7.04 11.98
N MET A 346 -15.83 -8.31 11.97
CA MET A 346 -16.71 -9.48 12.14
C MET A 346 -16.80 -9.94 13.60
N HIS A 347 -16.07 -9.29 14.52
CA HIS A 347 -16.04 -9.60 15.95
C HIS A 347 -15.62 -11.05 16.29
N TRP A 348 -14.90 -11.71 15.37
CA TRP A 348 -14.44 -13.11 15.51
C TRP A 348 -13.28 -13.30 16.50
N LEU A 349 -12.70 -12.21 17.02
CA LEU A 349 -11.59 -12.25 17.98
C LEU A 349 -12.01 -11.63 19.31
N GLY A 350 -11.88 -12.39 20.41
CA GLY A 350 -12.02 -11.86 21.75
C GLY A 350 -10.95 -10.82 22.08
N GLU A 351 -11.28 -9.84 22.93
CA GLU A 351 -10.50 -8.59 23.10
C GLU A 351 -9.00 -8.80 23.38
N LYS A 352 -8.65 -9.77 24.24
CA LYS A 352 -7.24 -10.10 24.53
C LYS A 352 -6.48 -10.57 23.28
N THR A 353 -7.12 -11.37 22.42
CA THR A 353 -6.55 -11.87 21.16
C THR A 353 -6.52 -10.78 20.10
N ARG A 354 -7.57 -9.94 20.01
CA ARG A 354 -7.60 -8.76 19.13
C ARG A 354 -6.44 -7.81 19.45
N CYS A 355 -6.27 -7.46 20.72
CA CYS A 355 -5.16 -6.61 21.19
C CYS A 355 -3.79 -7.26 20.96
N LEU A 356 -3.63 -8.55 21.26
CA LEU A 356 -2.38 -9.29 20.98
C LEU A 356 -2.00 -9.21 19.50
N VAL A 357 -2.91 -9.55 18.58
CA VAL A 357 -2.64 -9.54 17.14
C VAL A 357 -2.41 -8.12 16.63
N LYS A 358 -3.24 -7.15 17.04
CA LYS A 358 -3.12 -5.75 16.59
C LYS A 358 -1.81 -5.13 17.09
N ARG A 359 -1.39 -5.40 18.33
CA ARG A 359 -0.12 -4.90 18.89
C ARG A 359 1.11 -5.61 18.30
N LEU A 360 1.06 -6.92 18.11
CA LEU A 360 2.18 -7.71 17.60
C LEU A 360 2.43 -7.49 16.09
N LEU A 361 1.37 -7.40 15.29
CA LEU A 361 1.47 -7.37 13.82
C LEU A 361 1.06 -6.04 13.18
N PHE A 362 0.27 -5.20 13.83
CA PHE A 362 -0.30 -3.96 13.24
C PHE A 362 0.09 -2.72 14.05
N ASN A 363 1.40 -2.54 14.26
CA ASN A 363 1.99 -1.37 14.92
C ASN A 363 2.84 -0.54 13.94
N TYR A 364 2.87 0.78 14.15
CA TYR A 364 3.59 1.72 13.28
C TYR A 364 5.12 1.57 13.32
N GLU A 365 5.67 1.05 14.42
CA GLU A 365 7.10 0.81 14.57
C GLU A 365 7.65 -0.27 13.62
N THR A 366 6.81 -1.21 13.17
CA THR A 366 7.26 -2.36 12.35
C THR A 366 6.50 -2.57 11.04
N SER A 367 5.37 -1.88 10.80
CA SER A 367 4.46 -2.13 9.67
C SER A 367 4.98 -1.84 8.25
N MET A 368 6.25 -1.45 8.13
CA MET A 368 7.00 -1.38 6.86
C MET A 368 8.36 -2.10 6.93
N MET A 369 8.80 -2.58 8.09
CA MET A 369 10.11 -3.22 8.27
C MET A 369 10.11 -4.63 7.66
N GLY A 370 9.06 -5.42 7.89
CA GLY A 370 8.89 -6.73 7.26
C GLY A 370 8.78 -6.61 5.75
N GLU A 371 8.00 -5.65 5.28
CA GLU A 371 7.75 -5.34 3.87
C GLU A 371 9.03 -4.97 3.11
N LEU A 372 9.80 -4.00 3.62
CA LEU A 372 11.01 -3.52 2.93
C LEU A 372 12.12 -4.59 2.95
N LEU A 373 12.23 -5.38 4.03
CA LEU A 373 13.16 -6.51 4.08
C LEU A 373 12.74 -7.62 3.11
N CYS A 374 11.46 -8.01 3.11
CA CYS A 374 10.92 -9.03 2.21
C CYS A 374 11.08 -8.64 0.74
N ALA A 375 10.77 -7.38 0.40
CA ALA A 375 11.00 -6.84 -0.94
C ALA A 375 12.49 -6.88 -1.32
N GLY A 376 13.39 -6.47 -0.42
CA GLY A 376 14.84 -6.49 -0.64
C GLY A 376 15.46 -7.88 -0.86
N VAL A 377 14.81 -8.96 -0.37
CA VAL A 377 15.26 -10.36 -0.60
C VAL A 377 14.43 -11.12 -1.64
N MET A 378 13.45 -10.47 -2.28
CA MET A 378 12.44 -11.12 -3.14
C MET A 378 13.07 -11.90 -4.30
N GLN A 379 14.06 -11.31 -4.99
CA GLN A 379 14.76 -11.93 -6.13
C GLN A 379 15.50 -13.22 -5.73
N TYR A 380 16.08 -13.25 -4.52
CA TYR A 380 16.72 -14.45 -3.98
C TYR A 380 15.68 -15.50 -3.60
N TYR A 381 14.60 -15.11 -2.91
CA TYR A 381 13.51 -16.02 -2.54
C TYR A 381 12.87 -16.69 -3.77
N LEU A 382 12.53 -15.93 -4.82
CA LEU A 382 11.99 -16.45 -6.08
C LEU A 382 12.98 -17.41 -6.77
N THR A 383 14.27 -17.05 -6.82
CA THR A 383 15.32 -17.91 -7.40
C THR A 383 15.48 -19.22 -6.64
N SER A 384 15.54 -19.19 -5.31
CA SER A 384 15.61 -20.39 -4.47
C SER A 384 14.35 -21.25 -4.58
N LEU A 385 13.17 -20.63 -4.65
CA LEU A 385 11.89 -21.32 -4.82
C LEU A 385 11.80 -22.02 -6.18
N ASN A 386 12.18 -21.34 -7.26
CA ASN A 386 12.16 -21.92 -8.61
C ASN A 386 13.19 -23.06 -8.77
N ARG A 387 14.35 -22.97 -8.11
CA ARG A 387 15.37 -24.03 -8.08
C ARG A 387 15.06 -25.19 -7.12
N SER A 388 13.92 -25.18 -6.44
CA SER A 388 13.44 -26.30 -5.62
C SER A 388 12.85 -27.42 -6.47
N SER A 389 12.19 -28.40 -5.82
CA SER A 389 11.40 -29.45 -6.50
C SER A 389 10.36 -28.92 -7.49
N LEU A 390 9.95 -27.65 -7.36
CA LEU A 390 9.11 -26.96 -8.34
C LEU A 390 9.66 -27.00 -9.78
N LYS A 391 10.98 -27.11 -10.00
CA LYS A 391 11.55 -27.28 -11.36
C LYS A 391 10.90 -28.42 -12.14
N HIS A 392 10.50 -29.49 -11.46
CA HIS A 392 9.95 -30.69 -12.09
C HIS A 392 8.42 -30.67 -12.26
N SER A 393 7.74 -29.57 -11.91
CA SER A 393 6.27 -29.51 -11.90
C SER A 393 5.61 -29.37 -13.28
N LYS A 394 6.35 -29.53 -14.40
CA LYS A 394 5.81 -29.37 -15.77
C LYS A 394 4.65 -30.36 -16.01
N ALA A 395 4.88 -31.65 -15.77
CA ALA A 395 3.89 -32.70 -15.98
C ALA A 395 2.63 -32.51 -15.11
N THR A 396 2.77 -31.98 -13.89
CA THR A 396 1.63 -31.65 -13.02
C THR A 396 0.80 -30.50 -13.59
N ALA A 397 1.44 -29.48 -14.16
CA ALA A 397 0.74 -28.37 -14.80
C ALA A 397 0.06 -28.79 -16.11
N GLU A 398 0.68 -29.68 -16.89
CA GLU A 398 0.07 -30.28 -18.09
C GLU A 398 -1.15 -31.16 -17.72
N ALA A 399 -1.09 -31.90 -16.61
CA ALA A 399 -2.19 -32.76 -16.15
C ALA A 399 -3.38 -32.03 -15.50
N VAL A 400 -3.18 -30.80 -14.98
CA VAL A 400 -4.20 -30.06 -14.18
C VAL A 400 -4.59 -28.71 -14.80
N SER A 401 -3.90 -28.27 -15.86
CA SER A 401 -3.84 -26.91 -16.43
C SER A 401 -2.84 -25.96 -15.75
N HIS A 402 -2.06 -25.26 -16.57
CA HIS A 402 -1.13 -24.20 -16.16
C HIS A 402 -1.80 -23.08 -15.35
N TYR A 403 -3.06 -22.75 -15.65
CA TYR A 403 -3.82 -21.74 -14.89
C TYR A 403 -4.06 -22.20 -13.44
N VAL A 404 -4.53 -23.44 -13.25
CA VAL A 404 -4.82 -23.99 -11.92
C VAL A 404 -3.53 -24.23 -11.13
N TRP A 405 -2.48 -24.77 -11.78
CA TRP A 405 -1.19 -24.96 -11.13
C TRP A 405 -0.51 -23.63 -10.77
N SER A 406 -0.76 -22.55 -11.54
CA SER A 406 -0.30 -21.20 -11.20
C SER A 406 -0.89 -20.65 -9.91
N LEU A 407 -2.14 -20.98 -9.58
CA LEU A 407 -2.73 -20.63 -8.28
C LEU A 407 -1.98 -21.30 -7.12
N VAL A 408 -1.45 -22.51 -7.32
CA VAL A 408 -0.61 -23.21 -6.34
C VAL A 408 0.76 -22.55 -6.22
N GLY A 409 1.43 -22.26 -7.35
CA GLY A 409 2.73 -21.59 -7.37
C GLY A 409 2.70 -20.19 -6.73
N HIS A 410 1.72 -19.37 -7.11
CA HIS A 410 1.46 -18.07 -6.48
C HIS A 410 1.06 -18.21 -5.01
N GLY A 411 0.29 -19.25 -4.65
CA GLY A 411 -0.06 -19.55 -3.27
C GLY A 411 1.17 -19.78 -2.39
N ILE A 412 2.15 -20.55 -2.88
CA ILE A 412 3.42 -20.79 -2.18
C ILE A 412 4.20 -19.48 -1.98
N ILE A 413 4.32 -18.66 -3.04
CA ILE A 413 4.96 -17.33 -2.98
C ILE A 413 4.28 -16.44 -1.93
N VAL A 414 2.96 -16.27 -2.01
CA VAL A 414 2.20 -15.37 -1.12
C VAL A 414 2.26 -15.84 0.33
N LEU A 415 2.13 -17.15 0.59
CA LEU A 415 2.23 -17.70 1.95
C LEU A 415 3.63 -17.51 2.55
N GLY A 416 4.69 -17.74 1.77
CA GLY A 416 6.07 -17.50 2.22
C GLY A 416 6.34 -16.02 2.52
N ILE A 417 5.89 -15.12 1.65
CA ILE A 417 5.97 -13.66 1.83
C ILE A 417 5.23 -13.24 3.11
N VAL A 418 3.98 -13.70 3.31
CA VAL A 418 3.18 -13.35 4.49
C VAL A 418 3.82 -13.89 5.77
N ALA A 419 4.32 -15.13 5.76
CA ALA A 419 5.02 -15.73 6.89
C ALA A 419 6.30 -14.94 7.25
N ALA A 420 7.10 -14.53 6.26
CA ALA A 420 8.29 -13.72 6.47
C ALA A 420 7.95 -12.33 7.07
N ILE A 421 6.97 -11.64 6.49
CA ILE A 421 6.57 -10.29 6.93
C ILE A 421 5.99 -10.32 8.35
N THR A 422 5.10 -11.28 8.65
CA THR A 422 4.52 -11.42 9.99
C THR A 422 5.57 -11.80 11.03
N SER A 423 6.54 -12.67 10.69
CA SER A 423 7.66 -13.02 11.57
C SER A 423 8.56 -11.83 11.87
N VAL A 424 8.92 -11.01 10.86
CA VAL A 424 9.75 -9.81 11.05
C VAL A 424 9.01 -8.73 11.86
N ARG A 425 7.71 -8.48 11.56
CA ARG A 425 6.86 -7.57 12.34
C ARG A 425 6.76 -8.01 13.81
N ALA A 426 6.41 -9.27 14.06
CA ALA A 426 6.31 -9.83 15.40
C ALA A 426 7.63 -9.76 16.19
N THR A 427 8.75 -10.13 15.55
CA THR A 427 10.08 -10.09 16.17
C THR A 427 10.47 -8.64 16.52
N GLY A 428 10.25 -7.70 15.60
CA GLY A 428 10.50 -6.27 15.84
C GLY A 428 9.62 -5.69 16.96
N ALA A 429 8.35 -6.09 17.03
CA ALA A 429 7.42 -5.68 18.07
C ALA A 429 7.83 -6.23 19.45
N LEU A 430 8.22 -7.51 19.53
CA LEU A 430 8.74 -8.12 20.75
C LEU A 430 10.02 -7.43 21.23
N ILE A 431 10.98 -7.16 20.34
CA ILE A 431 12.22 -6.44 20.68
C ILE A 431 11.90 -5.02 21.18
N THR A 432 11.00 -4.29 20.50
CA THR A 432 10.57 -2.95 20.91
C THR A 432 9.91 -2.99 22.30
N ILE A 433 8.92 -3.84 22.52
CA ILE A 433 8.21 -3.97 23.81
C ILE A 433 9.17 -4.35 24.94
N ARG A 434 10.08 -5.32 24.69
CA ARG A 434 11.05 -5.76 25.70
C ARG A 434 12.08 -4.70 26.06
N ARG A 435 12.39 -3.77 25.15
CA ARG A 435 13.26 -2.60 25.39
C ARG A 435 12.53 -1.45 26.08
N THR A 436 11.30 -1.13 25.65
CA THR A 436 10.55 0.04 26.15
C THR A 436 9.85 -0.20 27.49
N PHE A 437 9.33 -1.40 27.73
CA PHE A 437 8.49 -1.71 28.90
C PHE A 437 9.07 -2.80 29.82
N GLY A 438 10.18 -3.43 29.45
CA GLY A 438 10.79 -4.55 30.17
C GLY A 438 9.96 -5.85 30.17
N SER A 439 8.66 -5.80 29.87
CA SER A 439 7.69 -6.88 30.03
C SER A 439 6.71 -6.96 28.86
N PHE A 440 6.31 -8.18 28.50
CA PHE A 440 5.33 -8.45 27.45
C PHE A 440 3.86 -8.26 27.87
N LYS A 441 3.58 -7.87 29.13
CA LYS A 441 2.21 -7.55 29.61
C LYS A 441 1.45 -6.60 28.68
N VAL A 442 2.16 -5.67 28.03
CA VAL A 442 1.61 -4.69 27.07
C VAL A 442 0.88 -5.36 25.89
N LEU A 443 1.23 -6.59 25.50
CA LEU A 443 0.54 -7.28 24.40
C LEU A 443 -0.92 -7.61 24.71
N THR A 444 -1.28 -7.89 25.97
CA THR A 444 -2.60 -8.43 26.35
C THR A 444 -3.36 -7.61 27.37
N ALA A 445 -2.75 -6.60 27.99
CA ALA A 445 -3.41 -5.72 28.96
C ALA A 445 -4.51 -4.86 28.31
N PRO A 446 -5.67 -4.66 28.97
CA PRO A 446 -6.77 -3.88 28.41
C PRO A 446 -6.42 -2.39 28.37
N CYS A 447 -6.89 -1.69 27.33
CA CYS A 447 -6.86 -0.24 27.23
C CYS A 447 -8.17 0.22 26.57
N CYS A 448 -9.00 0.94 27.31
CA CYS A 448 -10.34 1.37 26.87
C CYS A 448 -10.33 2.23 25.61
N VAL A 449 -9.22 2.93 25.33
CA VAL A 449 -8.99 3.68 24.08
C VAL A 449 -8.83 2.73 22.89
N ASP A 450 -8.10 1.61 23.02
CA ASP A 450 -8.00 0.60 21.95
C ASP A 450 -9.35 -0.06 21.64
N THR A 451 -10.21 -0.19 22.65
CA THR A 451 -11.59 -0.69 22.51
C THR A 451 -12.50 0.36 21.84
N THR A 452 -12.40 1.63 22.25
CA THR A 452 -13.19 2.75 21.69
C THR A 452 -12.82 3.07 20.24
N LEU A 453 -11.52 3.01 19.91
CA LEU A 453 -11.04 3.11 18.54
C LEU A 453 -11.48 1.88 17.74
N GLY A 454 -11.18 0.66 18.21
CA GLY A 454 -11.52 -0.57 17.51
C GLY A 454 -11.07 -0.54 16.04
N VAL A 455 -12.02 -0.75 15.12
CA VAL A 455 -11.80 -0.67 13.66
C VAL A 455 -11.65 0.75 13.11
N ARG A 456 -11.67 1.82 13.93
CA ARG A 456 -11.45 3.21 13.49
C ARG A 456 -9.96 3.53 13.30
N SER A 457 -9.10 2.96 14.14
CA SER A 457 -7.64 2.96 13.91
C SER A 457 -7.23 1.76 13.04
N LYS A 458 -6.35 2.01 12.06
CA LYS A 458 -5.71 1.01 11.21
C LYS A 458 -4.62 0.25 11.97
N MET A 459 -3.77 0.97 12.72
CA MET A 459 -2.57 0.45 13.38
C MET A 459 -2.32 1.18 14.71
N ILE A 460 -1.70 0.52 15.68
CA ILE A 460 -1.38 1.11 17.00
C ILE A 460 0.06 1.66 17.04
N LEU A 461 0.39 2.46 18.06
CA LEU A 461 1.75 2.95 18.31
C LEU A 461 2.29 2.34 19.62
N LEU A 462 3.18 1.34 19.53
CA LEU A 462 3.66 0.58 20.69
C LEU A 462 4.41 1.46 21.70
N GLY A 463 5.30 2.33 21.24
CA GLY A 463 6.01 3.30 22.06
C GLY A 463 5.08 4.41 22.62
N GLY A 464 3.85 4.47 22.15
CA GLY A 464 2.83 5.43 22.57
C GLY A 464 2.12 5.10 23.88
N TYR A 465 2.21 3.84 24.36
CA TYR A 465 1.69 3.48 25.67
C TYR A 465 2.60 3.93 26.83
N VAL A 466 2.00 4.06 28.01
CA VAL A 466 2.60 4.26 29.33
C VAL A 466 1.87 3.38 30.35
N TRP A 467 2.53 3.02 31.45
CA TRP A 467 1.89 2.41 32.61
C TRP A 467 1.68 3.46 33.69
N GLU A 468 0.44 3.62 34.15
CA GLU A 468 0.03 4.53 35.23
C GLU A 468 -0.90 3.74 36.16
N ASP A 469 -0.60 3.67 37.46
CA ASP A 469 -1.36 2.88 38.45
C ASP A 469 -1.69 1.43 38.01
N ASP A 470 -0.71 0.70 37.48
CA ASP A 470 -0.86 -0.64 36.87
C ASP A 470 -1.87 -0.74 35.69
N LYS A 471 -2.33 0.39 35.16
CA LYS A 471 -3.20 0.50 33.97
C LYS A 471 -2.35 0.82 32.74
N LEU A 472 -2.70 0.24 31.59
CA LEU A 472 -2.08 0.58 30.31
C LEU A 472 -2.84 1.76 29.67
N SER A 473 -2.14 2.88 29.48
CA SER A 473 -2.71 4.13 28.97
C SER A 473 -1.94 4.67 27.77
N TYR A 474 -2.59 5.45 26.91
CA TYR A 474 -1.94 6.20 25.83
C TYR A 474 -1.47 7.56 26.33
N LYS A 475 -0.23 7.90 25.97
CA LYS A 475 0.36 9.23 26.18
C LYS A 475 -0.38 10.30 25.37
N VAL A 476 -0.39 11.53 25.86
CA VAL A 476 -1.02 12.70 25.20
C VAL A 476 -0.47 12.93 23.79
N GLU A 477 0.83 12.74 23.55
CA GLU A 477 1.45 12.84 22.22
C GLU A 477 0.91 11.78 21.26
N THR A 478 0.51 10.61 21.77
CA THR A 478 -0.01 9.52 20.94
C THR A 478 -1.46 9.77 20.57
N LEU A 479 -2.27 10.27 21.51
CA LEU A 479 -3.61 10.79 21.19
C LEU A 479 -3.52 11.85 20.09
N LYS A 480 -2.58 12.81 20.20
CA LYS A 480 -2.27 13.77 19.12
C LYS A 480 -1.84 13.09 17.81
N SER A 481 -0.99 12.06 17.85
CA SER A 481 -0.55 11.34 16.64
C SER A 481 -1.70 10.67 15.87
N PHE A 482 -2.73 10.22 16.58
CA PHE A 482 -3.96 9.68 15.99
C PHE A 482 -4.98 10.76 15.58
N GLY A 483 -4.70 12.04 15.85
CA GLY A 483 -5.66 13.12 15.62
C GLY A 483 -6.80 13.16 16.63
N ILE A 484 -6.66 12.45 17.76
CA ILE A 484 -7.65 12.39 18.82
C ILE A 484 -7.62 13.69 19.60
N MET A 485 -8.78 14.30 19.75
CA MET A 485 -8.98 15.56 20.47
C MET A 485 -9.97 15.36 21.62
N LYS A 486 -9.89 16.24 22.61
CA LYS A 486 -10.88 16.42 23.66
C LYS A 486 -11.98 17.35 23.17
N MET A 487 -13.23 17.06 23.50
CA MET A 487 -14.33 18.01 23.46
C MET A 487 -14.88 18.22 24.87
N LEU A 488 -15.28 19.45 25.18
CA LEU A 488 -16.07 19.83 26.35
C LEU A 488 -17.44 20.33 25.89
N GLU A 489 -18.51 19.89 26.53
CA GLU A 489 -19.84 20.50 26.40
C GLU A 489 -20.14 21.47 27.55
N GLU A 490 -21.32 22.08 27.54
CA GLU A 490 -21.70 23.17 28.45
C GLU A 490 -21.93 22.70 29.91
N ASP A 491 -22.01 21.39 30.11
CA ASP A 491 -22.09 20.68 31.39
C ASP A 491 -20.72 20.23 31.94
N ASP A 492 -19.63 20.69 31.32
CA ASP A 492 -18.24 20.24 31.54
C ASP A 492 -17.97 18.75 31.23
N THR A 493 -18.93 18.01 30.65
CA THR A 493 -18.72 16.60 30.27
C THR A 493 -17.67 16.48 29.15
N GLN A 494 -16.75 15.54 29.32
CA GLN A 494 -15.58 15.36 28.46
C GLN A 494 -15.80 14.21 27.48
N PHE A 495 -15.47 14.46 26.21
CA PHE A 495 -15.66 13.50 25.12
C PHE A 495 -14.39 13.32 24.28
N LEU A 496 -14.19 12.11 23.77
CA LEU A 496 -13.11 11.74 22.86
C LEU A 496 -13.59 11.89 21.41
N VAL A 497 -12.90 12.75 20.66
CA VAL A 497 -13.26 13.16 19.29
C VAL A 497 -12.21 12.74 18.27
N LEU A 498 -12.67 12.28 17.10
CA LEU A 498 -11.85 11.84 15.97
C LEU A 498 -12.30 12.52 14.66
N ASN A 499 -11.38 12.79 13.73
CA ASN A 499 -11.73 13.27 12.39
C ASN A 499 -12.14 12.09 11.48
N LYS A 500 -13.42 12.01 11.11
CA LYS A 500 -14.01 10.94 10.31
C LYS A 500 -13.61 11.03 8.83
N LEU A 501 -12.84 10.06 8.36
CA LEU A 501 -12.56 9.91 6.93
C LEU A 501 -13.78 9.31 6.20
N HIS A 502 -14.41 10.10 5.31
CA HIS A 502 -15.47 9.65 4.41
C HIS A 502 -14.90 9.13 3.07
N TRP A 503 -15.74 8.44 2.27
CA TRP A 503 -15.32 7.82 1.01
C TRP A 503 -14.78 8.82 -0.03
N VAL A 504 -15.61 9.80 -0.42
CA VAL A 504 -15.33 10.78 -1.49
C VAL A 504 -15.53 12.22 -1.01
N SER A 505 -16.54 12.45 -0.18
CA SER A 505 -16.80 13.75 0.45
C SER A 505 -15.74 14.09 1.49
N SER A 506 -15.65 15.37 1.84
CA SER A 506 -14.83 15.84 2.98
C SER A 506 -15.59 16.98 3.67
N PRO A 507 -16.69 16.66 4.40
CA PRO A 507 -17.57 17.65 5.03
C PRO A 507 -16.80 18.68 5.85
N ARG A 508 -17.29 19.92 5.99
CA ARG A 508 -16.61 20.93 6.85
C ARG A 508 -16.57 20.50 8.32
N HIS A 509 -17.58 19.74 8.73
CA HIS A 509 -17.77 19.21 10.08
C HIS A 509 -17.50 17.70 10.01
N ASP A 510 -16.23 17.31 9.97
CA ASP A 510 -15.76 15.92 9.90
C ASP A 510 -15.34 15.36 11.27
N SER A 511 -15.23 16.19 12.30
CA SER A 511 -14.99 15.75 13.69
C SER A 511 -16.25 15.12 14.30
N VAL A 512 -16.13 13.91 14.84
CA VAL A 512 -17.19 13.15 15.51
C VAL A 512 -16.75 12.68 16.89
N VAL A 513 -17.69 12.65 17.83
CA VAL A 513 -17.54 12.04 19.15
C VAL A 513 -17.64 10.52 19.02
N ILE A 514 -16.75 9.78 19.68
CA ILE A 514 -16.74 8.30 19.66
C ILE A 514 -16.68 7.64 21.05
N GLY A 515 -16.45 8.43 22.11
CA GLY A 515 -16.53 7.96 23.49
C GLY A 515 -16.62 9.11 24.49
N GLU A 516 -17.10 8.80 25.69
CA GLU A 516 -17.21 9.68 26.85
C GLU A 516 -16.05 9.43 27.81
N VAL A 517 -15.59 10.46 28.54
CA VAL A 517 -14.32 10.43 29.28
C VAL A 517 -14.55 10.74 30.76
N HIS A 518 -14.32 9.75 31.62
CA HIS A 518 -14.45 9.86 33.07
C HIS A 518 -13.08 9.65 33.74
N GLY A 519 -12.45 10.75 34.15
CA GLY A 519 -11.04 10.73 34.56
C GLY A 519 -10.17 10.22 33.41
N GLN A 520 -9.36 9.19 33.65
CA GLN A 520 -8.54 8.56 32.61
C GLN A 520 -9.29 7.54 31.73
N LYS A 521 -10.48 7.09 32.13
CA LYS A 521 -11.24 6.07 31.39
C LYS A 521 -12.01 6.68 30.21
N VAL A 522 -12.20 5.87 29.17
CA VAL A 522 -13.05 6.20 28.01
C VAL A 522 -14.09 5.09 27.82
N THR A 523 -15.37 5.44 27.79
CA THR A 523 -16.47 4.53 27.46
C THR A 523 -16.91 4.76 26.00
N PRO A 524 -17.03 3.71 25.16
CA PRO A 524 -17.53 3.88 23.79
C PRO A 524 -18.98 4.37 23.79
N CYS A 525 -19.30 5.39 22.99
CA CYS A 525 -20.64 5.96 22.92
C CYS A 525 -21.22 5.91 21.48
N THR A 526 -22.50 6.25 21.34
CA THR A 526 -23.13 6.47 20.03
C THR A 526 -22.41 7.60 19.29
N GLU A 527 -22.03 7.37 18.04
CA GLU A 527 -21.25 8.32 17.25
C GLU A 527 -22.11 9.54 16.85
N ARG A 528 -21.69 10.74 17.25
CA ARG A 528 -22.43 12.00 17.02
C ARG A 528 -21.50 13.13 16.53
N PRO A 529 -22.03 14.20 15.89
CA PRO A 529 -21.22 15.36 15.50
C PRO A 529 -20.52 16.01 16.70
N CYS A 530 -19.33 16.55 16.47
CA CYS A 530 -18.62 17.37 17.45
C CYS A 530 -19.27 18.77 17.53
N THR A 531 -19.93 19.05 18.65
CA THR A 531 -20.71 20.27 18.93
C THR A 531 -20.00 21.25 19.86
N GLY A 532 -19.32 20.74 20.89
CA GLY A 532 -18.67 21.53 21.94
C GLY A 532 -17.27 22.07 21.60
N ILE A 533 -16.60 22.62 22.61
CA ILE A 533 -15.29 23.27 22.49
C ILE A 533 -14.20 22.20 22.38
N VAL A 534 -13.33 22.29 21.36
CA VAL A 534 -12.28 21.30 21.09
C VAL A 534 -10.92 21.73 21.66
N SER A 535 -10.26 20.85 22.40
CA SER A 535 -8.89 21.02 22.91
C SER A 535 -8.06 19.74 22.76
N VAL A 536 -6.80 19.77 23.18
CA VAL A 536 -6.03 18.54 23.46
C VAL A 536 -6.37 18.04 24.88
N PHE A 537 -6.14 16.76 25.17
CA PHE A 537 -6.09 16.24 26.54
C PHE A 537 -4.82 16.70 27.27
N GLU A 538 -4.85 16.77 28.60
CA GLU A 538 -3.70 17.19 29.42
C GLU A 538 -3.08 16.03 30.22
N TYR A 539 -3.65 14.84 30.08
CA TYR A 539 -3.33 13.63 30.85
C TYR A 539 -3.57 12.38 29.97
N SER A 540 -2.95 11.25 30.33
CA SER A 540 -3.06 9.98 29.61
C SER A 540 -4.44 9.34 29.76
N LEU A 541 -4.88 8.58 28.74
CA LEU A 541 -6.17 7.88 28.73
C LEU A 541 -5.99 6.37 28.58
N GLY A 542 -6.72 5.55 29.36
CA GLY A 542 -6.64 4.10 29.27
C GLY A 542 -7.14 3.31 30.48
N GLY A 543 -6.48 2.18 30.75
CA GLY A 543 -6.93 1.15 31.68
C GLY A 543 -8.08 0.28 31.15
N PRO A 544 -8.62 -0.63 31.98
CA PRO A 544 -9.80 -1.40 31.62
C PRO A 544 -11.03 -0.50 31.45
N VAL A 545 -11.94 -0.88 30.55
CA VAL A 545 -13.31 -0.34 30.50
C VAL A 545 -13.98 -0.56 31.85
#